data_AF-A0A9W6IQT8-F1
#
_entry.id   AF-A0A9W6IQT8-F1
#
_cell.length_a   1.000
_cell.length_b   1.000
_cell.length_c   1.000
_cell.angle_alpha   90.00
_cell.angle_beta   90.00
_cell.angle_gamma   90.00
#
_symmetry.space_group_name_H-M   'P 1'
#
loop_
_entity.id
_entity.type
_entity.pdbx_description
1 polymer ?
#
loop_
_entity_poly.entity_id
_entity_poly.type
_entity_poly.pdbx_seq_one_letter_code
_entity_poly.pdbx_strand_id
1 'polypeptide(L)' 'MSVLIWLIPVAIAMGGLGLLAFMWSLKSGQFEDLDGAAERILMDDDKPIVPKGYAEGEAEDDADGAASGEKSR' A
#
# COMPACT_ATOMS: atom_id res chain seq x y z
N MET A 1 -45.46 0.80 -26.65
CA MET A 1 -44.64 -0.41 -26.83
C MET A 1 -43.33 -0.16 -27.61
N SER A 2 -42.83 1.09 -27.66
CA SER A 2 -41.69 1.47 -28.51
C SER A 2 -40.39 1.68 -27.74
N VAL A 3 -40.48 1.94 -26.43
CA VAL A 3 -39.32 2.28 -25.59
C VAL A 3 -38.41 1.08 -25.36
N LEU A 4 -38.98 -0.14 -25.26
CA LEU A 4 -38.20 -1.37 -25.05
C LEU A 4 -37.24 -1.64 -26.22
N ILE A 5 -37.61 -1.27 -27.45
CA ILE A 5 -36.76 -1.41 -28.64
C ILE A 5 -35.47 -0.59 -28.51
N TRP A 6 -35.50 0.53 -27.77
CA TRP A 6 -34.32 1.35 -27.51
C TRP A 6 -33.60 0.96 -26.22
N LEU A 7 -34.33 0.57 -25.17
CA LEU A 7 -33.73 0.20 -23.89
C LEU A 7 -32.94 -1.10 -23.93
N ILE A 8 -33.41 -2.10 -24.68
CA ILE A 8 -32.71 -3.40 -24.81
C ILE A 8 -31.30 -3.23 -25.39
N PRO A 9 -31.10 -2.59 -26.56
CA PRO A 9 -29.76 -2.43 -27.12
C PRO A 9 -28.88 -1.50 -26.26
N VAL A 10 -29.44 -0.47 -25.64
CA VAL A 10 -28.70 0.40 -24.71
C VAL A 10 -28.21 -0.39 -23.50
N ALA A 11 -29.05 -1.24 -22.90
CA ALA A 11 -28.67 -2.07 -21.76
C ALA A 11 -27.58 -3.09 -22.13
N ILE A 12 -27.70 -3.75 -23.30
CA ILE A 12 -26.68 -4.68 -23.79
C ILE A 12 -25.37 -3.93 -24.05
N ALA A 13 -25.41 -2.74 -24.65
CA ALA A 13 -24.23 -1.92 -24.89
C ALA A 13 -23.54 -1.51 -23.57
N MET A 14 -24.32 -1.06 -22.58
CA MET A 14 -23.78 -0.72 -21.26
C MET A 14 -23.18 -1.93 -20.54
N GLY A 15 -23.86 -3.09 -20.59
CA GLY A 15 -23.33 -4.34 -20.04
C GLY A 15 -22.04 -4.79 -20.73
N GLY A 16 -22.00 -4.72 -22.07
CA GLY A 16 -20.82 -5.06 -22.86
C GLY A 16 -19.64 -4.12 -22.59
N LEU A 17 -19.89 -2.80 -22.51
CA LEU A 17 -18.86 -1.82 -22.15
C LEU A 17 -18.30 -2.09 -20.75
N GLY A 18 -19.17 -2.36 -19.77
CA GLY A 18 -18.75 -2.73 -18.41
C GLY A 18 -17.91 -4.01 -18.39
N LEU A 19 -18.31 -5.04 -19.14
CA LEU A 19 -17.56 -6.29 -19.24
C LEU A 19 -16.18 -6.10 -19.90
N LEU A 20 -16.10 -5.30 -20.97
CA LEU A 20 -14.83 -4.98 -21.62
C LEU A 20 -13.90 -4.19 -20.70
N ALA A 21 -14.44 -3.18 -19.98
CA ALA A 21 -13.68 -2.42 -19.00
C ALA A 21 -13.18 -3.31 -17.85
N PHE A 22 -14.02 -4.23 -17.37
CA PHE A 22 -13.64 -5.21 -16.35
C PHE A 22 -12.52 -6.14 -16.83
N MET A 23 -12.65 -6.70 -18.04
CA MET A 23 -11.62 -7.57 -18.62
C MET A 23 -10.29 -6.81 -18.83
N TRP A 24 -10.37 -5.53 -19.23
CA TRP A 24 -9.19 -4.68 -19.34
C TRP A 24 -8.54 -4.42 -17.97
N SER A 25 -9.34 -4.18 -16.93
CA SER A 25 -8.84 -4.00 -15.56
C SER A 25 -8.10 -5.24 -15.04
N LEU A 26 -8.62 -6.45 -15.33
CA LEU A 26 -7.95 -7.70 -14.98
C LEU A 26 -6.61 -7.84 -15.72
N LYS A 27 -6.58 -7.53 -17.03
CA LYS A 27 -5.35 -7.60 -17.83
C LYS A 27 -4.29 -6.56 -17.40
N SER A 28 -4.72 -5.41 -16.88
CA SER A 28 -3.82 -4.34 -16.44
C SER A 28 -3.15 -4.60 -15.09
N GLY A 29 -3.37 -5.74 -14.43
CA GLY A 29 -2.68 -6.11 -13.19
C GLY A 29 -3.02 -5.25 -11.97
N GLN A 30 -4.05 -4.40 -12.04
CA GLN A 30 -4.46 -3.48 -10.96
C GLN A 30 -4.85 -4.19 -9.65
N PHE A 31 -5.17 -5.49 -9.72
CA PHE A 31 -5.53 -6.28 -8.54
C PHE A 31 -4.30 -6.83 -7.78
N GLU A 32 -3.12 -6.81 -8.39
CA GLU A 32 -1.87 -7.33 -7.77
C GLU A 32 -1.40 -6.41 -6.62
N ASP A 33 -1.66 -5.11 -6.70
CA ASP A 33 -1.32 -4.15 -5.63
C ASP A 33 -2.28 -4.23 -4.42
N LEU A 34 -3.52 -4.69 -4.64
CA LEU A 34 -4.47 -4.95 -3.55
C LEU A 34 -4.03 -6.13 -2.67
N ASP A 35 -3.49 -7.19 -3.28
CA ASP A 35 -2.90 -8.31 -2.55
C ASP A 35 -1.69 -7.86 -1.71
N GLY A 36 -0.84 -6.99 -2.26
CA GLY A 36 0.29 -6.40 -1.53
C GLY A 36 -0.11 -5.47 -0.38
N ALA A 37 -1.23 -4.74 -0.50
CA ALA A 37 -1.77 -3.92 0.58
C ALA A 37 -2.41 -4.76 1.70
N ALA A 38 -3.08 -5.87 1.35
CA ALA A 38 -3.63 -6.83 2.31
C ALA A 38 -2.55 -7.56 3.12
N GLU A 39 -1.41 -7.87 2.49
CA GLU A 39 -0.26 -8.46 3.19
C GLU A 39 0.34 -7.48 4.22
N ARG A 40 0.45 -6.20 3.86
CA ARG A 40 0.97 -5.16 4.78
C ARG A 40 0.08 -4.96 6.00
N ILE A 41 -1.25 -4.88 5.83
CA ILE A 41 -2.17 -4.69 6.97
C ILE A 41 -2.17 -5.88 7.93
N LEU A 42 -1.96 -7.11 7.44
CA LEU A 42 -1.93 -8.32 8.26
C LEU A 42 -0.58 -8.51 8.98
N MET A 43 0.51 -8.01 8.41
CA MET A 43 1.87 -8.10 8.96
C MET A 43 2.29 -6.88 9.82
N ASP A 44 1.55 -5.76 9.78
CA ASP A 44 1.88 -4.53 10.51
C ASP A 44 1.38 -4.47 11.97
N ASP A 45 0.73 -5.52 12.48
CA ASP A 45 0.17 -5.53 13.85
C ASP A 45 1.23 -5.39 14.96
N ASP A 46 2.53 -5.56 14.67
CA ASP A 46 3.59 -5.58 15.70
C ASP A 46 4.81 -4.69 15.39
N LYS A 47 4.74 -3.75 14.44
CA LYS A 47 5.86 -2.83 14.16
C LYS A 47 5.52 -1.37 14.49
N PRO A 48 6.22 -0.77 15.48
CA PRO A 48 6.15 0.67 15.66
C PRO A 48 6.55 1.36 14.35
N ILE A 49 5.71 2.27 13.85
CA ILE A 49 6.07 3.19 12.78
C ILE A 49 7.12 4.14 13.35
N VAL A 50 8.39 3.75 13.32
CA VAL A 50 9.53 4.61 13.64
C VAL A 50 9.82 5.49 12.43
N PRO A 51 9.58 6.82 12.50
CA PRO A 51 9.93 7.71 11.41
C PRO A 51 11.44 7.65 11.18
N LYS A 52 11.87 7.60 9.91
CA LYS A 52 13.27 7.44 9.46
C LYS A 52 14.24 8.55 9.91
N GLY A 53 13.84 9.44 10.82
CA GLY A 53 14.67 10.49 11.41
C GLY A 53 15.02 10.30 12.88
N TYR A 54 14.58 9.22 13.53
CA TYR A 54 14.82 8.98 14.96
C TYR A 54 15.80 7.81 15.25
N ALA A 55 16.03 6.91 14.30
CA ALA A 55 16.90 5.74 14.52
C ALA A 55 18.41 6.01 14.34
N GLU A 56 18.78 7.19 13.82
CA GLU A 56 20.18 7.56 13.57
C GLU A 56 20.78 8.41 14.71
N GLY A 57 19.99 8.79 15.72
CA GLY A 57 20.42 9.71 16.78
C GLY A 57 20.78 9.08 18.13
N GLU A 58 20.48 7.80 18.35
CA GLU A 58 20.61 7.16 19.68
C GLU A 58 21.70 6.08 19.76
N ALA A 59 22.34 5.73 18.64
CA ALA A 59 23.37 4.68 18.62
C ALA A 59 24.81 5.22 18.85
N GLU A 60 25.00 6.54 18.89
CA GLU A 60 26.35 7.14 19.03
C GLU A 60 26.68 7.63 20.45
N ASP A 61 25.70 7.75 21.36
CA ASP A 61 25.94 8.36 22.69
C ASP A 61 26.37 7.37 23.79
N ASP A 62 26.24 6.05 23.57
CA ASP A 62 26.58 5.03 24.58
C ASP A 62 28.05 4.53 24.52
N ALA A 63 28.82 4.91 23.49
CA ALA A 63 30.19 4.40 23.29
C ALA A 63 31.30 5.32 23.88
N ASP A 64 31.04 6.62 24.05
CA ASP A 64 32.10 7.60 24.40
C ASP A 64 32.21 7.92 25.91
N GLY A 65 31.30 7.41 26.74
CA GLY A 65 31.29 7.69 28.19
C GLY A 65 32.26 6.85 29.05
N ALA A 66 32.81 5.74 28.54
CA ALA A 66 33.51 4.77 29.38
C ALA A 66 35.04 4.93 29.45
N ALA A 67 35.66 5.81 28.66
CA ALA A 67 37.12 5.84 28.50
C ALA A 67 37.84 7.11 29.03
N SER A 68 37.14 8.15 29.49
CA SER A 68 37.77 9.45 29.81
C SER A 68 37.85 9.82 31.30
N GLY A 69 37.46 8.94 32.23
CA GLY A 69 37.56 9.20 33.68
C GLY A 69 38.91 8.76 34.27
N GLU A 70 39.75 9.73 34.64
CA GLU A 70 40.81 9.60 35.65
C GLU A 70 42.07 8.79 35.31
N LYS A 71 42.82 9.30 34.32
CA LYS A 71 44.29 9.23 34.31
C LYS A 71 44.90 10.63 34.39
N SER A 72 44.45 11.44 35.35
CA SER A 72 45.11 12.70 35.77
C SER A 72 44.51 13.22 37.07
N ARG A 73 44.96 12.67 38.22
CA ARG A 73 45.23 13.39 39.46
C ARG A 73 45.94 12.49 40.45
#